data_AF-A0A2D8ZPC9-F1
#
_entry.id   AF-A0A2D8ZPC9-F1
#
_cell.length_a   1.000
_cell.length_b   1.000
_cell.length_c   1.000
_cell.angle_alpha   90.00
_cell.angle_beta   90.00
_cell.angle_gamma   90.00
#
_symmetry.space_group_name_H-M   'P 1'
#
loop_
_entity.id
_entity.type
_entity.pdbx_description
1 polymer ?
#
loop_
_entity_poly.entity_id
_entity_poly.type
_entity_poly.pdbx_seq_one_letter_code
_entity_poly.pdbx_strand_id
1 'polypeptide(L)'
;MKTPDRFKRPSDFHISEKQHRSVSVMESETGIAIQLSTFIAQFAAIELSLPFLFSSITKLDDSACRHILGVNTDFSRRLDMLDKAARTIPTDDKECRFFDSLISEVKYLVKRRNIYCHAMFSKTDKEGELSMHLYFHDGNRGHAEEIITEDILRKDCIRAERVNLATHQHLQGLKSELRPLRDIGRPPAPQGQKA
;
A
#
# COMPACT_ATOMS: atom_id res chain seq x y z
N MET A 1 5.57 37.92 47.43
CA MET A 1 5.12 36.60 46.93
C MET A 1 4.61 36.78 45.51
N LYS A 2 5.26 36.17 44.51
CA LYS A 2 4.76 36.18 43.12
C LYS A 2 3.68 35.10 43.01
N THR A 3 2.48 35.47 42.57
CA THR A 3 1.44 34.52 42.18
C THR A 3 1.98 33.63 41.06
N PRO A 4 1.77 32.30 41.10
CA PRO A 4 2.22 31.42 40.04
C PRO A 4 1.44 31.74 38.76
N ASP A 5 2.16 31.80 37.64
CA ASP A 5 1.58 32.02 36.31
C ASP A 5 0.49 30.97 36.05
N ARG A 6 -0.74 31.46 35.88
CA ARG A 6 -1.89 30.62 35.60
C ARG A 6 -1.71 30.03 34.21
N PHE A 7 -1.80 28.70 34.07
CA PHE A 7 -1.83 28.06 32.75
C PHE A 7 -2.91 28.70 31.88
N LYS A 8 -2.53 29.21 30.70
CA LYS A 8 -3.44 29.82 29.74
C LYS A 8 -4.46 28.78 29.27
N ARG A 9 -5.73 29.14 29.30
CA ARG A 9 -6.82 28.32 28.75
C ARG A 9 -6.79 28.40 27.22
N PRO A 10 -7.28 27.38 26.50
CA PRO A 10 -7.42 27.43 25.04
C PRO A 10 -8.14 28.70 24.52
N SER A 11 -9.07 29.25 25.29
CA SER A 11 -9.78 30.51 25.01
C SER A 11 -8.91 31.77 25.10
N ASP A 12 -7.75 31.69 25.76
CA ASP A 12 -6.83 32.82 25.96
C ASP A 12 -5.84 32.94 24.79
N PHE A 13 -5.91 32.02 23.82
CA PHE A 13 -5.15 32.08 22.57
C PHE A 13 -5.98 32.79 21.51
N HIS A 14 -5.52 33.96 21.07
CA HIS A 14 -6.04 34.62 19.87
C HIS A 14 -5.52 33.88 18.63
N ILE A 15 -6.40 33.14 17.95
CA ILE A 15 -6.11 32.58 16.64
C ILE A 15 -5.99 33.76 15.68
N SER A 16 -4.78 34.02 15.18
CA SER A 16 -4.56 35.10 14.22
C SER A 16 -5.27 34.80 12.90
N GLU A 17 -5.66 35.81 12.13
CA GLU A 17 -6.19 35.61 10.76
C GLU A 17 -5.25 34.78 9.87
N LYS A 18 -3.93 34.81 10.16
CA LYS A 18 -2.93 33.97 9.48
C LYS A 18 -3.10 32.48 9.79
N GLN A 19 -3.55 32.14 10.99
CA GLN A 19 -3.89 30.76 11.39
C GLN A 19 -5.27 30.34 10.86
N HIS A 20 -6.21 31.27 10.65
CA HIS A 20 -7.46 30.97 9.93
C HIS A 20 -7.25 30.65 8.44
N ARG A 21 -6.11 31.05 7.86
CA ARG A 21 -5.76 30.83 6.45
C ARG A 21 -4.70 29.73 6.24
N SER A 22 -4.34 28.97 7.27
CA SER A 22 -3.40 27.86 7.11
C SER A 22 -4.10 26.69 6.42
N VAL A 23 -4.14 26.75 5.09
CA VAL A 23 -4.51 25.63 4.22
C VAL A 23 -3.44 24.55 4.39
N SER A 24 -3.83 23.33 4.73
CA SER A 24 -2.88 22.22 4.84
C SER A 24 -2.21 21.97 3.47
N VAL A 25 -1.01 21.39 3.48
CA VAL A 25 -0.28 21.08 2.24
C VAL A 25 -1.13 20.22 1.28
N MET A 26 -1.95 19.32 1.83
CA MET A 26 -2.87 18.48 1.06
C MET A 26 -4.09 19.25 0.52
N GLU A 27 -4.58 20.24 1.25
CA GLU A 27 -5.71 21.06 0.80
C GLU A 27 -5.34 21.97 -0.37
N SER A 28 -4.06 22.31 -0.53
CA SER A 28 -3.61 23.07 -1.70
C SER A 28 -3.38 22.23 -2.96
N GLU A 29 -3.18 20.93 -2.82
CA GLU A 29 -2.93 20.00 -3.94
C GLU A 29 -4.00 18.91 -3.93
N THR A 30 -5.25 19.30 -4.19
CA THR A 30 -6.43 18.44 -4.04
C THR A 30 -6.37 17.18 -4.90
N GLY A 31 -5.82 17.25 -6.11
CA GLY A 31 -5.61 16.09 -6.99
C GLY A 31 -4.70 15.02 -6.36
N ILE A 32 -3.59 15.46 -5.76
CA ILE A 32 -2.67 14.57 -5.03
C ILE A 32 -3.36 13.98 -3.80
N ALA A 33 -4.09 14.78 -3.02
CA ALA A 33 -4.81 14.32 -1.84
C ALA A 33 -5.88 13.26 -2.17
N ILE A 34 -6.62 13.44 -3.28
CA ILE A 34 -7.59 12.47 -3.78
C ILE A 34 -6.89 11.15 -4.14
N GLN A 35 -5.85 11.20 -4.98
CA GLN A 35 -5.16 9.98 -5.40
C GLN A 35 -4.53 9.23 -4.22
N LEU A 36 -3.94 9.96 -3.28
CA LEU A 36 -3.39 9.36 -2.06
C LEU A 36 -4.48 8.65 -1.25
N SER A 37 -5.63 9.29 -1.06
CA SER A 37 -6.77 8.70 -0.33
C SER A 37 -7.31 7.46 -1.05
N THR A 38 -7.42 7.52 -2.38
CA THR A 38 -7.82 6.38 -3.22
C THR A 38 -6.85 5.21 -3.06
N PHE A 39 -5.54 5.47 -3.14
CA PHE A 39 -4.52 4.45 -2.95
C PHE A 39 -4.63 3.78 -1.58
N ILE A 40 -4.79 4.55 -0.50
CA ILE A 40 -4.93 4.00 0.85
C ILE A 40 -6.19 3.15 0.99
N ALA A 41 -7.31 3.60 0.42
CA ALA A 41 -8.55 2.82 0.41
C ALA A 41 -8.41 1.50 -0.36
N GLN A 42 -7.78 1.54 -1.53
CA GLN A 42 -7.50 0.35 -2.33
C GLN A 42 -6.54 -0.61 -1.62
N PHE A 43 -5.52 -0.10 -0.95
CA PHE A 43 -4.62 -0.94 -0.17
C PHE A 43 -5.32 -1.59 1.02
N ALA A 44 -6.20 -0.87 1.72
CA ALA A 44 -7.00 -1.44 2.80
C ALA A 44 -7.88 -2.61 2.30
N ALA A 45 -8.42 -2.54 1.08
CA ALA A 45 -9.14 -3.66 0.48
C ALA A 45 -8.23 -4.89 0.26
N ILE A 46 -6.99 -4.68 -0.18
CA ILE A 46 -5.97 -5.75 -0.28
C ILE A 46 -5.72 -6.36 1.10
N GLU A 47 -5.55 -5.55 2.14
CA GLU A 47 -5.31 -6.06 3.50
C GLU A 47 -6.47 -6.91 4.02
N LEU A 48 -7.71 -6.49 3.75
CA LEU A 48 -8.93 -7.21 4.12
C LEU A 48 -9.09 -8.53 3.36
N SER A 49 -8.52 -8.62 2.16
CA SER A 49 -8.55 -9.83 1.32
C SER A 49 -7.58 -10.93 1.79
N LEU A 50 -6.56 -10.57 2.58
CA LEU A 50 -5.44 -11.45 2.91
C LEU A 50 -5.86 -12.77 3.60
N PRO A 51 -6.81 -12.79 4.56
CA PRO A 51 -7.27 -14.04 5.17
C PRO A 51 -7.93 -14.99 4.16
N PHE A 52 -8.63 -14.46 3.16
CA PHE A 52 -9.28 -15.27 2.14
C PHE A 52 -8.26 -15.87 1.16
N LEU A 53 -7.23 -15.11 0.79
CA LEU A 53 -6.09 -15.64 0.03
C LEU A 53 -5.34 -16.72 0.81
N PHE A 54 -5.17 -16.51 2.12
CA PHE A 54 -4.52 -17.51 2.98
C PHE A 54 -5.37 -18.79 3.09
N SER A 55 -6.68 -18.65 3.23
CA SER A 55 -7.66 -19.75 3.18
C SER A 55 -7.61 -20.49 1.85
N SER A 56 -7.57 -19.77 0.72
CA SER A 56 -7.52 -20.40 -0.61
C SER A 56 -6.24 -21.23 -0.82
N ILE A 57 -5.10 -20.79 -0.31
CA ILE A 57 -3.83 -21.53 -0.34
C ILE A 57 -3.84 -22.72 0.62
N THR A 58 -4.21 -22.48 1.88
CA THR A 58 -4.04 -23.46 2.96
C THR A 58 -5.17 -24.48 3.06
N LYS A 59 -6.32 -24.20 2.43
CA LYS A 59 -7.58 -24.95 2.57
C LYS A 59 -8.10 -25.02 4.01
N LEU A 60 -7.58 -24.15 4.89
CA LEU A 60 -8.15 -23.91 6.21
C LEU A 60 -9.42 -23.07 6.08
N ASP A 61 -10.29 -23.12 7.08
CA ASP A 61 -11.47 -22.27 7.08
C ASP A 61 -11.12 -20.78 7.26
N ASP A 62 -11.99 -19.90 6.76
CA ASP A 62 -11.77 -18.45 6.81
C ASP A 62 -11.64 -17.91 8.24
N SER A 63 -12.31 -18.54 9.22
CA SER A 63 -12.26 -18.12 10.62
C SER A 63 -10.89 -18.42 11.24
N ALA A 64 -10.37 -19.63 11.02
CA ALA A 64 -9.02 -20.02 11.41
C ALA A 64 -7.96 -19.14 10.75
N CYS A 65 -8.10 -18.86 9.45
CA CYS A 65 -7.18 -17.98 8.73
C CYS A 65 -7.15 -16.56 9.30
N ARG A 66 -8.33 -15.98 9.60
CA ARG A 66 -8.45 -14.69 10.27
C ARG A 66 -7.82 -14.71 11.66
N HIS A 67 -8.00 -15.79 12.42
CA HIS A 67 -7.40 -15.93 13.73
C HIS A 67 -5.87 -15.98 13.64
N ILE A 68 -5.33 -16.87 12.80
CA ILE A 68 -3.89 -17.05 12.59
C ILE A 68 -3.21 -15.74 12.16
N LEU A 69 -3.78 -15.06 11.15
CA LEU A 69 -3.23 -13.79 10.69
C LEU A 69 -3.46 -12.67 11.70
N GLY A 70 -4.59 -12.69 12.43
CA GLY A 70 -4.95 -11.69 13.44
C GLY A 70 -4.00 -11.61 14.64
N VAL A 71 -3.22 -12.66 14.91
CA VAL A 71 -2.16 -12.65 15.93
C VAL A 71 -1.05 -11.63 15.59
N ASN A 72 -0.85 -11.30 14.30
CA ASN A 72 0.15 -10.33 13.86
C ASN A 72 -0.51 -9.04 13.35
N THR A 73 -0.21 -7.92 14.01
CA THR A 73 -0.65 -6.59 13.56
C THR A 73 0.12 -6.09 12.35
N ASP A 74 1.40 -6.47 12.22
CA ASP A 74 2.26 -6.11 11.10
C ASP A 74 1.81 -6.80 9.80
N PHE A 75 1.38 -6.00 8.82
CA PHE A 75 0.96 -6.49 7.52
C PHE A 75 2.09 -7.20 6.76
N SER A 76 3.34 -6.76 6.90
CA SER A 76 4.48 -7.36 6.21
C SER A 76 4.70 -8.80 6.67
N ARG A 77 4.57 -9.06 7.98
CA ARG A 77 4.64 -10.41 8.54
C ARG A 77 3.51 -11.29 8.05
N ARG A 78 2.28 -10.76 8.02
CA ARG A 78 1.11 -11.50 7.51
C ARG A 78 1.30 -11.86 6.02
N LEU A 79 1.88 -10.97 5.23
CA LEU A 79 2.23 -11.23 3.83
C LEU A 79 3.34 -12.28 3.67
N ASP A 80 4.35 -12.26 4.55
CA ASP A 80 5.40 -13.30 4.57
C ASP A 80 4.84 -14.68 4.93
N MET A 81 3.84 -14.74 5.81
CA MET A 81 3.12 -15.99 6.11
C MET A 81 2.39 -16.52 4.87
N LEU A 82 1.73 -15.64 4.11
CA LEU A 82 1.10 -16.00 2.83
C LEU A 82 2.13 -16.54 1.82
N ASP A 83 3.26 -15.86 1.65
CA ASP A 83 4.34 -16.26 0.73
C ASP A 83 4.92 -17.63 1.10
N LYS A 84 5.17 -17.87 2.39
CA LYS A 84 5.62 -19.18 2.86
C LYS A 84 4.58 -20.27 2.62
N ALA A 85 3.30 -20.00 2.88
CA ALA A 85 2.23 -20.96 2.63
C ALA A 85 2.14 -21.31 1.13
N ALA A 86 2.16 -20.30 0.25
CA ALA A 86 2.09 -20.48 -1.20
C ALA A 86 3.24 -21.34 -1.74
N ARG A 87 4.45 -21.24 -1.15
CA ARG A 87 5.63 -22.03 -1.55
C ARG A 87 5.67 -23.43 -0.97
N THR A 88 4.99 -23.67 0.15
CA THR A 88 5.08 -24.94 0.89
C THR A 88 4.00 -25.93 0.45
N ILE A 89 2.83 -25.42 0.05
CA ILE A 89 1.69 -26.25 -0.31
C ILE A 89 1.79 -26.64 -1.79
N PRO A 90 1.68 -27.93 -2.13
CA PRO A 90 1.66 -28.37 -3.53
C PRO A 90 0.49 -27.72 -4.26
N THR A 91 0.78 -26.78 -5.15
CA THR A 91 -0.19 -26.08 -5.99
C THR A 91 0.20 -26.26 -7.46
N ASP A 92 -0.74 -26.04 -8.37
CA ASP A 92 -0.43 -26.15 -9.79
C ASP A 92 0.55 -25.03 -10.24
N ASP A 93 1.29 -25.25 -11.32
CA ASP A 93 2.28 -24.29 -11.83
C ASP A 93 1.69 -22.92 -12.17
N LYS A 94 0.39 -22.84 -12.49
CA LYS A 94 -0.28 -21.58 -12.85
C LYS A 94 -0.64 -20.79 -11.60
N GLU A 95 -1.15 -21.46 -10.58
CA GLU A 95 -1.47 -20.94 -9.27
C GLU A 95 -0.20 -20.45 -8.55
N CYS A 96 0.90 -21.23 -8.63
CA CYS A 96 2.22 -20.79 -8.16
C CYS A 96 2.63 -19.45 -8.78
N ARG A 97 2.58 -19.33 -10.12
CA ARG A 97 2.98 -18.10 -10.83
C ARG A 97 2.06 -16.92 -10.54
N PHE A 98 0.76 -17.19 -10.39
CA PHE A 98 -0.21 -16.19 -9.98
C PHE A 98 0.15 -15.63 -8.60
N PHE A 99 0.35 -16.49 -7.60
CA PHE A 99 0.69 -16.06 -6.25
C PHE A 99 2.04 -15.36 -6.17
N ASP A 100 3.07 -15.85 -6.87
CA ASP A 100 4.37 -15.17 -6.96
C ASP A 100 4.20 -13.73 -7.51
N SER A 101 3.42 -13.58 -8.58
CA SER A 101 3.16 -12.25 -9.16
C SER A 101 2.31 -11.37 -8.24
N LEU A 102 1.28 -11.93 -7.61
CA LEU A 102 0.38 -11.21 -6.70
C LEU A 102 1.15 -10.71 -5.48
N ILE A 103 1.89 -11.60 -4.81
CA ILE A 103 2.69 -11.28 -3.62
C ILE A 103 3.76 -10.24 -3.96
N SER A 104 4.42 -10.37 -5.11
CA SER A 104 5.41 -9.36 -5.54
C SER A 104 4.79 -7.96 -5.71
N GLU A 105 3.59 -7.86 -6.28
CA GLU A 105 2.89 -6.58 -6.41
C GLU A 105 2.43 -6.05 -5.05
N VAL A 106 1.87 -6.92 -4.18
CA VAL A 106 1.47 -6.51 -2.82
C VAL A 106 2.69 -6.02 -2.04
N LYS A 107 3.85 -6.70 -2.09
CA LYS A 107 5.10 -6.25 -1.45
C LYS A 107 5.54 -4.85 -1.93
N TYR A 108 5.42 -4.57 -3.23
CA TYR A 108 5.66 -3.23 -3.76
C TYR A 108 4.67 -2.21 -3.18
N LEU A 109 3.38 -2.52 -3.17
CA LEU A 109 2.34 -1.63 -2.64
C LEU A 109 2.48 -1.39 -1.14
N VAL A 110 2.91 -2.39 -0.35
CA VAL A 110 3.21 -2.22 1.09
C VAL A 110 4.29 -1.16 1.28
N LYS A 111 5.36 -1.22 0.48
CA LYS A 111 6.45 -0.24 0.52
C LYS A 111 5.91 1.16 0.22
N ARG A 112 5.09 1.32 -0.82
CA ARG A 112 4.48 2.62 -1.16
C ARG A 112 3.52 3.12 -0.08
N ARG A 113 2.66 2.24 0.48
CA ARG A 113 1.77 2.58 1.59
C ARG A 113 2.52 3.05 2.82
N ASN A 114 3.61 2.37 3.20
CA ASN A 114 4.40 2.78 4.35
C ASN A 114 5.06 4.14 4.12
N ILE A 115 5.56 4.38 2.91
CA ILE A 115 6.08 5.70 2.50
C ILE A 115 4.98 6.77 2.64
N TYR A 116 3.81 6.56 2.04
CA TYR A 116 2.77 7.57 2.02
C TYR A 116 2.10 7.83 3.38
N CYS A 117 1.90 6.80 4.21
CA CYS A 117 1.29 6.95 5.52
C CYS A 117 2.21 7.58 6.58
N HIS A 118 3.53 7.47 6.40
CA HIS A 118 4.51 7.89 7.40
C HIS A 118 5.37 9.07 6.95
N ALA A 119 5.21 9.53 5.71
CA ALA A 119 5.90 10.72 5.25
C ALA A 119 5.22 12.01 5.72
N MET A 120 6.04 13.06 5.82
CA MET A 120 5.56 14.43 5.92
C MET A 120 5.62 15.09 4.55
N PHE A 121 4.54 15.76 4.20
CA PHE A 121 4.41 16.42 2.91
C PHE A 121 4.67 17.93 3.06
N SER A 122 5.45 18.49 2.15
CA SER A 122 5.67 19.93 2.02
C SER A 122 5.39 20.38 0.59
N LYS A 123 4.94 21.62 0.43
CA LYS A 123 4.80 22.21 -0.90
C LYS A 123 6.16 22.33 -1.58
N THR A 124 6.14 22.23 -2.90
CA THR A 124 7.26 22.66 -3.75
C THR A 124 6.94 24.02 -4.36
N ASP A 125 7.87 24.57 -5.13
CA ASP A 125 7.65 25.80 -5.92
C ASP A 125 6.83 25.56 -7.20
N LYS A 126 6.49 24.31 -7.51
CA LYS A 126 5.74 23.92 -8.72
C LYS A 126 4.37 23.37 -8.35
N GLU A 127 3.35 23.89 -9.03
CA GLU A 127 1.99 23.37 -8.94
C GLU A 127 1.94 21.91 -9.42
N GLY A 128 1.19 21.05 -8.70
CA GLY A 128 1.10 19.63 -9.01
C GLY A 128 2.28 18.76 -8.50
N GLU A 129 3.19 19.34 -7.71
CA GLU A 129 4.30 18.64 -7.07
C GLU A 129 4.29 18.86 -5.54
N LEU A 130 4.33 17.76 -4.78
CA LEU A 130 4.63 17.78 -3.35
C LEU A 130 5.99 17.13 -3.08
N SER A 131 6.73 17.68 -2.13
CA SER A 131 7.91 17.02 -1.59
C SER A 131 7.50 16.15 -0.40
N MET A 132 8.01 14.92 -0.40
CA MET A 132 7.70 13.90 0.59
C MET A 132 8.97 13.57 1.37
N HIS A 133 8.92 13.82 2.69
CA HIS A 133 10.04 13.62 3.61
C HIS A 133 9.80 12.39 4.46
N LEU A 134 10.67 11.39 4.32
CA LEU A 134 10.65 10.19 5.14
C LEU A 134 11.47 10.40 6.42
N TYR A 135 10.80 10.35 7.57
CA TYR A 135 11.48 10.29 8.87
C TYR A 135 12.03 8.88 9.10
N PHE A 136 13.29 8.65 8.73
CA PHE A 136 14.02 7.52 9.29
C PHE A 136 14.47 7.90 10.70
N HIS A 137 13.89 7.27 11.71
CA HIS A 137 14.29 7.44 13.12
C HIS A 137 15.70 6.88 13.42
N ASP A 138 16.37 6.25 12.46
CA ASP A 138 17.78 5.85 12.58
C ASP A 138 18.68 7.00 12.11
N GLY A 139 19.28 7.69 13.09
CA GLY A 139 20.06 8.91 12.94
C GLY A 139 21.38 8.82 12.15
N ASN A 140 21.44 8.03 11.07
CA ASN A 140 22.63 7.90 10.24
C ASN A 140 22.38 7.62 8.74
N ARG A 141 21.13 7.67 8.27
CA ARG A 141 20.81 7.58 6.84
C ARG A 141 20.02 8.81 6.44
N GLY A 142 20.56 9.58 5.49
CA GLY A 142 20.00 10.86 5.06
C GLY A 142 18.49 10.79 4.80
N HIS A 143 17.82 11.91 5.05
CA HIS A 143 16.41 12.08 4.69
C HIS A 143 16.25 11.77 3.20
N ALA A 144 15.50 10.71 2.89
CA ALA A 144 15.10 10.46 1.51
C ALA A 144 13.94 11.43 1.21
N GLU A 145 14.25 12.43 0.40
CA GLU A 145 13.27 13.33 -0.18
C GLU A 145 12.84 12.77 -1.55
N GLU A 146 11.53 12.62 -1.75
CA GLU A 146 10.96 12.17 -3.03
C GLU A 146 9.91 13.20 -3.47
N ILE A 147 9.99 13.64 -4.73
CA ILE A 147 8.93 14.46 -5.32
C ILE A 147 7.81 13.54 -5.79
N ILE A 148 6.59 13.85 -5.35
CA ILE A 148 5.39 13.12 -5.72
C ILE A 148 4.44 14.00 -6.52
N THR A 149 3.85 13.40 -7.54
CA THR A 149 2.88 14.03 -8.44
C THR A 149 1.61 13.20 -8.50
N GLU A 150 0.54 13.78 -9.03
CA GLU A 150 -0.72 13.07 -9.26
C GLU A 150 -0.51 11.83 -10.15
N ASP A 151 0.34 11.92 -11.18
CA ASP A 151 0.62 10.80 -12.09
C ASP A 151 1.35 9.63 -11.42
N ILE A 152 2.26 9.91 -10.48
CA ILE A 152 2.93 8.86 -9.70
C ILE A 152 1.90 8.11 -8.86
N LEU A 153 1.05 8.85 -8.13
CA LEU A 153 0.01 8.25 -7.30
C LEU A 153 -1.02 7.49 -8.14
N ARG A 154 -1.45 8.05 -9.28
CA ARG A 154 -2.38 7.40 -10.20
C ARG A 154 -1.85 6.06 -10.70
N LYS A 155 -0.55 5.96 -11.01
CA LYS A 155 0.08 4.67 -11.39
C LYS A 155 0.03 3.65 -10.25
N ASP A 156 0.26 4.08 -9.02
CA ASP A 156 0.15 3.21 -7.85
C ASP A 156 -1.31 2.80 -7.58
N CYS A 157 -2.28 3.69 -7.77
CA CYS A 157 -3.72 3.37 -7.71
C CYS A 157 -4.10 2.30 -8.73
N ILE A 158 -3.67 2.45 -9.99
CA ILE A 158 -3.93 1.47 -11.05
C ILE A 158 -3.33 0.10 -10.68
N ARG A 159 -2.14 0.06 -10.08
CA ARG A 159 -1.54 -1.19 -9.61
C ARG A 159 -2.36 -1.82 -8.48
N ALA A 160 -2.79 -1.03 -7.49
CA ALA A 160 -3.60 -1.52 -6.38
C ALA A 160 -4.97 -2.02 -6.85
N GLU A 161 -5.61 -1.32 -7.79
CA GLU A 161 -6.86 -1.74 -8.43
C GLU A 161 -6.70 -3.08 -9.14
N ARG A 162 -5.63 -3.26 -9.92
CA ARG A 162 -5.35 -4.53 -10.60
C ARG A 162 -5.16 -5.69 -9.62
N VAL A 163 -4.48 -5.46 -8.50
CA VAL A 163 -4.32 -6.46 -7.44
C VAL A 163 -5.66 -6.82 -6.81
N ASN A 164 -6.50 -5.82 -6.50
CA ASN A 164 -7.85 -6.05 -5.97
C ASN A 164 -8.72 -6.85 -6.94
N LEU A 165 -8.72 -6.49 -8.23
CA LEU A 165 -9.49 -7.19 -9.25
C LEU A 165 -9.02 -8.65 -9.38
N ALA A 166 -7.72 -8.88 -9.48
CA ALA A 166 -7.15 -10.22 -9.60
C ALA A 166 -7.46 -11.10 -8.37
N THR A 167 -7.39 -10.50 -7.17
CA THR A 167 -7.77 -11.16 -5.92
C THR A 167 -9.25 -11.54 -5.92
N HIS A 168 -10.12 -10.62 -6.32
CA HIS A 168 -11.57 -10.86 -6.39
C HIS A 168 -11.92 -11.97 -7.37
N GLN A 169 -11.34 -11.93 -8.58
CA GLN A 169 -11.53 -12.95 -9.61
C GLN A 169 -11.06 -14.34 -9.13
N HIS A 170 -9.89 -14.41 -8.48
CA HIS A 170 -9.37 -15.65 -7.89
C HIS A 170 -10.35 -16.23 -6.84
N LEU A 171 -10.83 -15.40 -5.92
CA LEU A 171 -11.75 -15.82 -4.86
C LEU A 171 -13.13 -16.26 -5.38
N GLN A 172 -13.58 -15.73 -6.52
CA GLN A 172 -14.81 -16.16 -7.17
C GLN A 172 -14.66 -17.46 -7.99
N GLY A 173 -13.45 -18.04 -8.05
CA GLY A 173 -13.19 -19.21 -8.88
C GLY A 173 -13.30 -18.93 -10.39
N LEU A 174 -13.25 -17.65 -10.79
CA LEU A 174 -13.23 -17.24 -12.19
C LEU A 174 -11.84 -17.56 -12.76
N LYS A 175 -11.70 -18.78 -13.30
CA LYS A 175 -10.45 -19.33 -13.86
C LYS A 175 -9.87 -18.54 -15.06
N SER A 176 -10.52 -17.46 -15.52
CA SER A 176 -10.15 -16.77 -16.74
C SER A 176 -8.80 -16.04 -16.67
N GLU A 177 -8.28 -15.70 -15.48
CA GLU A 177 -7.06 -14.87 -15.38
C GLU A 177 -6.14 -15.21 -14.19
N LEU A 178 -5.77 -16.48 -14.00
CA LEU A 178 -4.51 -16.83 -13.29
C LEU A 178 -3.26 -16.45 -14.13
N ARG A 179 -3.32 -15.31 -14.85
CA ARG A 179 -2.20 -14.77 -15.59
C ARG A 179 -1.32 -13.99 -14.61
N PRO A 180 0.01 -14.06 -14.73
CA PRO A 180 0.88 -13.18 -13.99
C PRO A 180 0.46 -11.72 -14.20
N LEU A 181 0.42 -10.92 -13.14
CA LEU A 181 0.17 -9.48 -13.23
C LEU A 181 1.27 -8.75 -14.01
N ARG A 182 2.43 -9.40 -14.22
CA ARG A 182 3.49 -8.93 -15.10
C ARG A 182 3.75 -9.90 -16.24
N ASP A 183 3.08 -9.70 -17.37
CA ASP A 183 3.58 -10.18 -18.67
C ASP A 183 4.54 -9.14 -19.27
N ILE A 184 5.60 -8.77 -18.53
CA ILE A 184 6.69 -7.96 -19.08
C ILE A 184 8.01 -8.67 -18.77
N GLY A 185 8.48 -9.46 -19.73
CA GLY A 185 9.88 -9.90 -19.76
C GLY A 185 10.17 -11.35 -20.14
N ARG A 186 9.17 -12.23 -20.31
CA ARG A 186 9.45 -13.57 -20.85
C ARG A 186 9.27 -13.54 -22.37
N PRO A 187 10.34 -13.68 -23.17
CA PRO A 187 10.16 -13.92 -24.59
C PRO A 187 9.30 -15.18 -24.77
N PRO A 188 8.42 -15.22 -25.78
CA PRO A 188 7.64 -16.41 -26.05
C PRO A 188 8.59 -17.61 -26.19
N ALA A 189 8.24 -18.72 -25.55
CA ALA A 189 8.98 -19.96 -25.72
C ALA A 189 9.09 -20.24 -27.24
N PRO A 190 10.28 -20.59 -27.75
CA PRO A 190 10.45 -20.87 -29.17
C PRO A 190 9.44 -21.94 -29.57
N GLN A 191 8.53 -21.56 -30.48
CA GLN A 191 7.54 -22.47 -31.04
C GLN A 191 8.30 -23.60 -31.72
N GLY A 192 7.90 -24.82 -31.39
CA GLY A 192 8.58 -26.09 -31.67
C GLY A 192 9.44 -26.14 -32.93
N GLN A 193 10.70 -26.54 -32.74
CA GLN A 193 11.32 -27.43 -33.71
C GLN A 193 10.63 -28.79 -33.59
N LYS A 194 9.70 -29.05 -34.51
CA LYS A 194 9.30 -30.41 -34.85
C LYS A 194 10.28 -30.92 -35.90
N ALA A 195 10.87 -32.07 -35.59
CA ALA A 195 11.68 -32.98 -36.41
C ALA A 195 13.01 -32.43 -36.93
#